data_AF-A0A9W7EGK7-F1
#
_entry.id   AF-A0A9W7EGK7-F1
#
_cell.length_a   1.000
_cell.length_b   1.000
_cell.length_c   1.000
_cell.angle_alpha   90.00
_cell.angle_beta   90.00
_cell.angle_gamma   90.00
#
_symmetry.space_group_name_H-M   'P 1'
#
loop_
_entity.id
_entity.type
_entity.pdbx_description
1 polymer ?
#
loop_
_entity_poly.entity_id
_entity_poly.type
_entity_poly.pdbx_seq_one_letter_code
_entity_poly.pdbx_strand_id
1 'polypeptide(L)'
;MNTTSCDYFMRGDSGLVASCSDNGACVAGPPNEWNPNKDGRCVCENGWSGLGDFVDGRGMDCNINISIVKIWWGIIIFMHALQFLFGLQVLQEMKAAGRVFSKDKNYRVFVAAQVEAFIRIIEGVLRIATGGMVGSHLLITLIHGIPGWIFWGYCCPSLMIGFLEITLKQSKMDRGEGAEGMAKKMAILVAVMKYQRAVAFFVFIVTPLLTLVSEDPGVLFWVSKLYYLGTAVMGVYVAFWCAIPAISAMINLIGDSNKAAPNEKMAELLTRLTIFHREVRNNGFTNALSCCVFLAFPLTFNLQTYQICFGWTLAPIIIGVAMHTLRPKKANGKVKPAGATTTTTTTTVTNDD
;
A
#
# COMPACT_ATOMS: atom_id res chain seq x y z
N MET A 1 16.62 39.07 22.25
CA MET A 1 17.18 37.71 22.36
C MET A 1 17.95 37.46 21.06
N ASN A 2 19.26 37.26 21.12
CA ASN A 2 20.05 36.88 19.94
C ASN A 2 19.58 35.50 19.50
N THR A 3 18.86 35.42 18.39
CA THR A 3 18.54 34.15 17.73
C THR A 3 19.83 33.64 17.10
N THR A 4 20.55 32.78 17.82
CA THR A 4 21.65 32.01 17.28
C THR A 4 21.09 31.10 16.20
N SER A 5 21.34 31.50 14.96
CA SER A 5 20.92 30.80 13.77
C SER A 5 21.71 29.52 13.58
N CYS A 6 21.00 28.41 13.37
CA CYS A 6 21.62 27.15 12.97
C CYS A 6 21.68 27.14 11.44
N ASP A 7 22.89 27.21 10.92
CA ASP A 7 23.12 27.29 9.49
C ASP A 7 22.95 25.89 8.90
N TYR A 8 21.82 25.60 8.23
CA TYR A 8 21.73 24.33 7.50
C TYR A 8 20.93 24.35 6.20
N PHE A 9 21.53 23.63 5.25
CA PHE A 9 21.21 23.36 3.85
C PHE A 9 21.36 24.54 2.88
N MET A 10 22.39 24.40 2.01
CA MET A 10 22.85 25.35 0.99
C MET A 10 23.76 26.45 1.54
N ARG A 11 25.02 26.08 1.81
CA ARG A 11 26.17 27.01 1.78
C ARG A 11 26.41 27.68 0.40
N GLY A 12 25.39 27.72 -0.45
CA GLY A 12 25.34 28.56 -1.64
C GLY A 12 24.24 29.60 -1.43
N ASP A 13 24.63 30.78 -0.96
CA ASP A 13 23.96 32.09 -1.10
C ASP A 13 22.44 32.25 -0.87
N SER A 14 21.69 31.22 -0.44
CA SER A 14 20.22 31.27 -0.45
C SER A 14 19.59 32.01 0.73
N GLY A 15 20.37 32.51 1.69
CA GLY A 15 19.88 33.38 2.78
C GLY A 15 18.82 32.77 3.70
N LEU A 16 18.55 31.46 3.58
CA LEU A 16 17.56 30.73 4.37
C LEU A 16 18.19 30.28 5.69
N VAL A 17 18.28 31.25 6.60
CA VAL A 17 18.63 31.01 7.99
C VAL A 17 17.41 30.42 8.70
N ALA A 18 17.45 29.14 9.06
CA ALA A 18 16.39 28.49 9.82
C ALA A 18 16.82 28.27 11.26
N SER A 19 16.00 28.68 12.21
CA SER A 19 16.15 28.28 13.61
C SER A 19 15.89 26.79 13.75
N CYS A 20 16.48 26.14 14.77
CA CYS A 20 15.99 24.83 15.22
C CYS A 20 14.50 24.94 15.54
N SER A 21 13.74 23.85 15.36
CA SER A 21 12.38 23.81 15.86
C SER A 21 12.30 24.05 17.37
N ASP A 22 11.11 24.36 17.86
CA ASP A 22 10.85 24.64 19.28
C ASP A 22 11.24 23.49 20.24
N ASN A 23 11.55 22.31 19.70
CA ASN A 23 11.98 21.12 20.45
C ASN A 23 13.51 20.91 20.42
N GLY A 24 14.27 21.95 20.12
CA GLY A 24 15.73 21.89 20.09
C GLY A 24 16.40 23.24 20.30
N ALA A 25 17.66 23.19 20.72
CA ALA A 25 18.50 24.37 20.89
C ALA A 25 19.66 24.35 19.89
N CYS A 26 19.95 25.49 19.28
CA CYS A 26 21.12 25.65 18.44
C CYS A 26 22.38 25.77 19.31
N VAL A 27 23.33 24.86 19.12
CA VAL A 27 24.62 24.94 19.80
C VAL A 27 25.51 25.88 19.00
N ALA A 28 25.84 27.04 19.58
CA ALA A 28 26.87 27.94 19.07
C ALA A 28 28.14 27.74 19.90
N GLY A 29 29.25 27.50 19.22
CA GLY A 29 30.56 27.44 19.87
C GLY A 29 31.05 28.81 20.30
N PRO A 30 32.13 28.86 21.11
CA PRO A 30 32.80 30.11 21.42
C PRO A 30 33.25 30.83 20.13
N PRO A 31 33.23 32.18 20.07
CA PRO A 31 33.55 32.94 18.86
C PRO A 31 34.90 32.62 18.21
N ASN A 32 35.85 32.05 18.97
CA ASN A 32 37.21 31.78 18.54
C ASN A 32 37.55 30.28 18.47
N GLU A 33 36.57 29.39 18.71
CA GLU A 33 36.76 27.93 18.73
C GLU A 33 35.66 27.25 17.92
N TRP A 34 35.42 27.72 16.69
CA TRP A 34 34.44 27.12 15.81
C TRP A 34 34.82 25.67 15.48
N ASN A 35 33.97 24.74 15.89
CA ASN A 35 34.06 23.33 15.63
C ASN A 35 32.94 22.91 14.66
N PRO A 36 33.24 22.58 13.38
CA PRO A 36 32.24 22.16 12.40
C PRO A 36 31.43 20.93 12.82
N ASN A 37 31.95 20.16 13.78
CA ASN A 37 31.32 18.94 14.27
C ASN A 37 30.37 19.18 15.45
N LYS A 38 30.40 20.37 16.07
CA LYS A 38 29.61 20.69 17.26
C LYS A 38 28.77 21.96 17.12
N ASP A 39 29.26 22.93 16.36
CA ASP A 39 28.65 24.26 16.28
C ASP A 39 27.75 24.41 15.06
N GLY A 40 26.69 25.20 15.21
CA GLY A 40 25.65 25.37 14.18
C GLY A 40 24.74 24.15 14.02
N ARG A 41 24.71 23.26 15.03
CA ARG A 41 23.85 22.05 15.05
C ARG A 41 22.74 22.17 16.07
N CYS A 42 21.58 21.61 15.73
CA CYS A 42 20.46 21.47 16.64
C CYS A 42 20.65 20.30 17.60
N VAL A 43 20.59 20.56 18.90
CA VAL A 43 20.50 19.54 19.95
C VAL A 43 19.05 19.44 20.41
N CYS A 44 18.47 18.27 20.22
CA CYS A 44 17.05 18.04 20.47
C CYS A 44 16.76 17.75 21.94
N GLU A 45 15.58 18.17 22.38
CA GLU A 45 15.03 17.79 23.67
C GLU A 45 14.78 16.28 23.75
N ASN A 46 14.65 15.77 24.97
CA ASN A 46 14.38 14.35 25.22
C ASN A 46 13.11 13.90 24.48
N GLY A 47 13.23 12.84 23.67
CA GLY A 47 12.13 12.28 22.88
C GLY A 47 11.97 12.89 21.49
N TRP A 48 12.71 13.95 21.16
CA TRP A 48 12.74 14.58 19.84
C TRP A 48 14.02 14.28 19.08
N SER A 49 13.95 14.36 17.75
CA SER A 49 15.05 14.06 16.84
C SER A 49 14.86 14.71 15.48
N GLY A 50 15.95 14.78 14.71
CA GLY A 50 15.93 15.03 13.26
C GLY A 50 16.04 13.74 12.42
N LEU A 51 16.03 12.57 13.06
CA LEU A 51 16.25 11.27 12.44
C LEU A 51 15.11 10.86 11.47
N GLY A 52 15.25 11.22 10.20
CA GLY A 52 14.26 11.04 9.13
C GLY A 52 14.54 9.88 8.15
N ASP A 53 13.50 9.20 7.67
CA ASP A 53 13.63 8.24 6.57
C ASP A 53 14.15 8.94 5.29
N PHE A 54 15.00 8.26 4.51
CA PHE A 54 15.72 8.75 3.32
C PHE A 54 16.78 9.84 3.59
N VAL A 55 16.49 10.81 4.46
CA VAL A 55 17.39 11.92 4.80
C VAL A 55 17.60 11.94 6.31
N ASP A 56 18.82 11.66 6.76
CA ASP A 56 19.18 11.80 8.18
C ASP A 56 19.32 13.28 8.54
N GLY A 57 18.26 13.86 9.11
CA GLY A 57 18.20 15.25 9.56
C GLY A 57 18.81 15.52 10.94
N ARG A 58 19.52 14.56 11.56
CA ARG A 58 20.10 14.77 12.89
C ARG A 58 21.08 15.95 12.89
N GLY A 59 20.95 16.82 13.89
CA GLY A 59 21.74 18.04 13.98
C GLY A 59 21.25 19.18 13.09
N MET A 60 20.27 18.95 12.22
CA MET A 60 19.65 20.00 11.39
C MET A 60 18.37 20.55 12.03
N ASP A 61 17.60 19.68 12.67
CA ASP A 61 16.26 20.00 13.18
C ASP A 61 15.81 18.95 14.21
N CYS A 62 14.73 19.22 14.94
CA CYS A 62 14.21 18.42 16.03
C CYS A 62 12.69 18.17 15.92
N ASN A 63 12.17 18.04 14.70
CA ASN A 63 10.74 17.94 14.43
C ASN A 63 10.13 16.51 14.54
N ILE A 64 10.94 15.49 14.83
CA ILE A 64 10.49 14.11 14.91
C ILE A 64 10.39 13.67 16.37
N ASN A 65 9.18 13.43 16.83
CA ASN A 65 8.90 12.82 18.12
C ASN A 65 9.01 11.29 18.00
N ILE A 66 10.07 10.74 18.58
CA ILE A 66 10.41 9.32 18.48
C ILE A 66 9.34 8.44 19.16
N SER A 67 8.71 8.92 20.23
CA SER A 67 7.65 8.17 20.92
C SER A 67 6.43 7.99 20.02
N ILE A 68 6.00 9.05 19.31
CA ILE A 68 4.90 8.98 18.36
C ILE A 68 5.22 8.00 17.23
N VAL A 69 6.43 8.08 16.65
CA VAL A 69 6.86 7.17 15.59
C VAL A 69 6.82 5.71 16.06
N LYS A 70 7.32 5.41 17.26
CA LYS A 70 7.28 4.06 17.84
C LYS A 70 5.85 3.56 18.08
N ILE A 71 4.98 4.40 18.64
CA ILE A 71 3.56 4.07 18.84
C ILE A 71 2.90 3.74 17.49
N TRP A 72 3.18 4.54 16.46
CA TRP A 72 2.59 4.34 15.14
C TRP A 72 3.07 3.05 14.47
N TRP A 73 4.35 2.72 14.59
CA TRP A 73 4.86 1.41 14.17
C TRP A 73 4.19 0.26 14.94
N GLY A 74 3.89 0.45 16.23
CA GLY A 74 3.07 -0.48 17.01
C GLY A 74 1.67 -0.70 16.41
N ILE A 75 1.02 0.39 15.98
CA ILE A 75 -0.27 0.32 15.27
C ILE A 75 -0.13 -0.44 13.94
N ILE A 76 0.91 -0.16 13.16
CA ILE A 76 1.17 -0.85 11.88
C ILE A 76 1.37 -2.35 12.10
N ILE A 77 2.18 -2.75 13.10
CA ILE A 77 2.37 -4.16 13.47
C ILE A 77 1.02 -4.81 13.78
N PHE A 78 0.21 -4.16 14.62
CA PHE A 78 -1.10 -4.68 15.00
C PHE A 78 -2.03 -4.85 13.80
N MET A 79 -2.13 -3.84 12.93
CA MET A 79 -2.99 -3.88 11.74
C MET A 79 -2.55 -4.96 10.75
N HIS A 80 -1.25 -5.07 10.47
CA HIS A 80 -0.73 -6.11 9.58
C HIS A 80 -0.82 -7.51 10.19
N ALA A 81 -0.72 -7.65 11.52
CA ALA A 81 -0.98 -8.92 12.20
C ALA A 81 -2.44 -9.36 12.03
N LEU A 82 -3.39 -8.45 12.19
CA LEU A 82 -4.81 -8.74 11.92
C LEU A 82 -5.06 -9.10 10.45
N GLN A 83 -4.48 -8.35 9.51
CA GLN A 83 -4.53 -8.70 8.08
C GLN A 83 -3.95 -10.11 7.84
N PHE A 84 -2.84 -10.44 8.50
CA PHE A 84 -2.15 -11.72 8.33
C PHE A 84 -3.03 -12.87 8.82
N LEU A 85 -3.58 -12.77 10.03
CA LEU A 85 -4.47 -13.79 10.60
C LEU A 85 -5.73 -13.98 9.75
N PHE A 86 -6.37 -12.89 9.33
CA PHE A 86 -7.54 -12.94 8.45
C PHE A 86 -7.20 -13.56 7.08
N GLY A 87 -6.05 -13.19 6.51
CA GLY A 87 -5.58 -13.71 5.24
C GLY A 87 -5.28 -15.21 5.28
N LEU A 88 -4.70 -15.72 6.37
CA LEU A 88 -4.52 -17.16 6.59
C LEU A 88 -5.86 -17.91 6.59
N GLN A 89 -6.88 -17.38 7.27
CA GLN A 89 -8.22 -17.96 7.25
C GLN A 89 -8.79 -17.99 5.82
N VAL A 90 -8.69 -16.89 5.07
CA VAL A 90 -9.18 -16.82 3.68
C VAL A 90 -8.43 -17.80 2.78
N LEU A 91 -7.11 -17.95 2.93
CA LEU A 91 -6.32 -18.93 2.17
C LEU A 91 -6.72 -20.37 2.49
N GLN A 92 -7.06 -20.69 3.74
CA GLN A 92 -7.59 -22.00 4.11
C GLN A 92 -8.96 -22.25 3.46
N GLU A 93 -9.86 -21.26 3.48
CA GLU A 93 -11.17 -21.34 2.81
C GLU A 93 -11.02 -21.53 1.29
N MET A 94 -10.07 -20.82 0.66
CA MET A 94 -9.76 -21.00 -0.76
C MET A 94 -9.21 -22.39 -1.07
N LYS A 95 -8.30 -22.90 -0.24
CA LYS A 95 -7.74 -24.25 -0.38
C LYS A 95 -8.84 -25.31 -0.25
N ALA A 96 -9.73 -25.16 0.73
CA ALA A 96 -10.88 -26.05 0.92
C ALA A 96 -11.85 -26.02 -0.28
N ALA A 97 -11.95 -24.87 -0.96
CA ALA A 97 -12.70 -24.73 -2.22
C ALA A 97 -11.94 -25.26 -3.46
N GLY A 98 -10.83 -25.99 -3.27
CA GLY A 98 -10.03 -26.59 -4.35
C GLY A 98 -9.11 -25.61 -5.09
N ARG A 99 -8.96 -24.37 -4.61
CA ARG A 99 -8.04 -23.39 -5.21
C ARG A 99 -6.62 -23.67 -4.72
N VAL A 100 -5.67 -23.76 -5.65
CA VAL A 100 -4.27 -24.04 -5.36
C VAL A 100 -3.36 -23.00 -5.98
N PHE A 101 -2.20 -22.78 -5.35
CA PHE A 101 -1.22 -21.77 -5.75
C PHE A 101 -0.83 -21.83 -7.24
N SER A 102 -0.63 -23.01 -7.80
CA SER A 102 -0.22 -23.19 -9.20
C SER A 102 -1.31 -22.81 -10.22
N LYS A 103 -2.59 -22.81 -9.83
CA LYS A 103 -3.73 -22.69 -10.75
C LYS A 103 -4.55 -21.42 -10.55
N ASP A 104 -4.61 -20.87 -9.34
CA ASP A 104 -5.47 -19.71 -9.03
C ASP A 104 -4.65 -18.43 -8.83
N LYS A 105 -4.90 -17.43 -9.69
CA LYS A 105 -4.24 -16.12 -9.64
C LYS A 105 -4.57 -15.35 -8.35
N ASN A 106 -5.81 -15.39 -7.87
CA ASN A 106 -6.21 -14.71 -6.64
C ASN A 106 -5.56 -15.36 -5.42
N TYR A 107 -5.42 -16.69 -5.43
CA TYR A 107 -4.70 -17.41 -4.37
C TYR A 107 -3.24 -16.91 -4.27
N ARG A 108 -2.54 -16.80 -5.40
CA ARG A 108 -1.15 -16.29 -5.44
C ARG A 108 -1.03 -14.86 -4.92
N VAL A 109 -1.97 -14.00 -5.32
CA VAL A 109 -2.01 -12.61 -4.83
C VAL A 109 -2.19 -12.57 -3.30
N PHE A 110 -3.07 -13.40 -2.74
CA PHE A 110 -3.27 -13.40 -1.29
C PHE A 110 -2.12 -14.00 -0.52
N VAL A 111 -1.44 -15.02 -1.07
CA VAL A 111 -0.16 -15.49 -0.50
C VAL A 111 0.88 -14.39 -0.51
N ALA A 112 1.05 -13.67 -1.62
CA ALA A 112 1.99 -12.54 -1.69
C ALA A 112 1.63 -11.43 -0.69
N ALA A 113 0.34 -11.13 -0.51
CA ALA A 113 -0.12 -10.19 0.50
C ALA A 113 0.15 -10.65 1.95
N GLN A 114 0.22 -11.97 2.21
CA GLN A 114 0.65 -12.48 3.52
C GLN A 114 2.15 -12.29 3.74
N VAL A 115 2.96 -12.54 2.71
CA VAL A 115 4.40 -12.31 2.75
C VAL A 115 4.69 -10.84 3.00
N GLU A 116 3.99 -9.93 2.32
CA GLU A 116 4.05 -8.49 2.54
C GLU A 116 3.75 -8.13 4.00
N ALA A 117 2.61 -8.58 4.54
CA ALA A 117 2.23 -8.29 5.92
C ALA A 117 3.24 -8.81 6.94
N PHE A 118 3.75 -10.03 6.73
CA PHE A 118 4.75 -10.62 7.62
C PHE A 118 6.06 -9.82 7.64
N ILE A 119 6.57 -9.41 6.48
CA ILE A 119 7.79 -8.60 6.41
C ILE A 119 7.53 -7.22 7.04
N ARG A 120 6.34 -6.63 6.87
CA ARG A 120 6.00 -5.34 7.49
C ARG A 120 5.96 -5.41 9.02
N ILE A 121 5.47 -6.52 9.58
CA ILE A 121 5.53 -6.79 11.03
C ILE A 121 7.00 -6.81 11.48
N ILE A 122 7.88 -7.50 10.75
CA ILE A 122 9.32 -7.55 11.06
C ILE A 122 9.94 -6.15 11.00
N GLU A 123 9.63 -5.35 9.96
CA GLU A 123 10.11 -3.97 9.85
C GLU A 123 9.67 -3.13 11.06
N GLY A 124 8.39 -3.20 11.44
CA GLY A 124 7.88 -2.47 12.59
C GLY A 124 8.61 -2.84 13.88
N VAL A 125 8.82 -4.14 14.13
CA VAL A 125 9.57 -4.62 15.31
C VAL A 125 10.99 -4.08 15.30
N LEU A 126 11.68 -4.18 14.16
CA LEU A 126 13.05 -3.69 14.03
C LEU A 126 13.12 -2.18 14.26
N ARG A 127 12.20 -1.40 13.68
CA ARG A 127 12.18 0.06 13.85
C ARG A 127 11.88 0.49 15.28
N ILE A 128 11.00 -0.21 16.00
CA ILE A 128 10.75 0.05 17.43
C ILE A 128 12.01 -0.25 18.26
N ALA A 129 12.66 -1.39 17.98
CA ALA A 129 13.81 -1.86 18.73
C ALA A 129 15.09 -1.03 18.49
N THR A 130 15.36 -0.66 17.23
CA THR A 130 16.63 -0.04 16.83
C THR A 130 16.51 1.45 16.50
N GLY A 131 15.31 1.95 16.21
CA GLY A 131 15.12 3.29 15.66
C GLY A 131 15.64 3.46 14.23
N GLY A 132 15.97 2.37 13.54
CA GLY A 132 16.57 2.45 12.22
C GLY A 132 15.59 2.92 11.13
N MET A 133 16.16 3.38 10.02
CA MET A 133 15.46 4.10 8.97
C MET A 133 15.77 3.58 7.57
N VAL A 134 14.93 3.90 6.59
CA VAL A 134 15.26 3.74 5.17
C VAL A 134 16.51 4.56 4.87
N GLY A 135 17.52 3.92 4.31
CA GLY A 135 18.81 4.53 3.97
C GLY A 135 19.85 4.49 5.07
N SER A 136 19.48 4.16 6.31
CA SER A 136 20.46 3.99 7.39
C SER A 136 21.26 2.68 7.28
N HIS A 137 20.58 1.59 6.88
CA HIS A 137 21.17 0.25 6.80
C HIS A 137 20.50 -0.57 5.71
N LEU A 138 21.27 -1.44 5.04
CA LEU A 138 20.80 -2.29 3.95
C LEU A 138 19.57 -3.12 4.35
N LEU A 139 19.59 -3.74 5.53
CA LEU A 139 18.49 -4.59 5.99
C LEU A 139 17.17 -3.81 6.06
N ILE A 140 17.15 -2.64 6.70
CA ILE A 140 15.93 -1.82 6.87
C ILE A 140 15.45 -1.30 5.52
N THR A 141 16.37 -0.87 4.66
CA THR A 141 16.05 -0.45 3.29
C THR A 141 15.40 -1.58 2.48
N LEU A 142 15.91 -2.81 2.58
CA LEU A 142 15.36 -3.96 1.85
C LEU A 142 14.01 -4.42 2.39
N ILE A 143 13.85 -4.55 3.71
CA ILE A 143 12.56 -4.94 4.31
C ILE A 143 11.50 -3.86 4.15
N HIS A 144 11.88 -2.61 3.91
CA HIS A 144 10.96 -1.54 3.52
C HIS A 144 10.54 -1.66 2.06
N GLY A 145 11.53 -1.84 1.16
CA GLY A 145 11.35 -1.82 -0.28
C GLY A 145 10.66 -3.05 -0.86
N ILE A 146 11.03 -4.25 -0.40
CA ILE A 146 10.48 -5.52 -0.91
C ILE A 146 8.95 -5.58 -0.72
N PRO A 147 8.38 -5.32 0.46
CA PRO A 147 6.93 -5.36 0.62
C PRO A 147 6.24 -4.21 -0.12
N GLY A 148 6.93 -3.07 -0.28
CA GLY A 148 6.51 -1.98 -1.16
C GLY A 148 6.27 -2.44 -2.59
N TRP A 149 7.25 -3.15 -3.16
CA TRP A 149 7.15 -3.73 -4.49
C TRP A 149 6.13 -4.88 -4.56
N ILE A 150 6.04 -5.75 -3.54
CA ILE A 150 5.03 -6.81 -3.51
C ILE A 150 3.62 -6.20 -3.58
N PHE A 151 3.35 -5.16 -2.80
CA PHE A 151 2.05 -4.50 -2.78
C PHE A 151 1.76 -3.77 -4.11
N TRP A 152 2.59 -2.80 -4.48
CA TRP A 152 2.34 -1.92 -5.63
C TRP A 152 2.68 -2.52 -6.98
N GLY A 153 3.68 -3.40 -7.02
CA GLY A 153 4.20 -4.04 -8.23
C GLY A 153 3.60 -5.41 -8.52
N TYR A 154 3.05 -6.11 -7.52
CA TYR A 154 2.46 -7.43 -7.72
C TYR A 154 0.98 -7.50 -7.35
N CYS A 155 0.61 -7.23 -6.10
CA CYS A 155 -0.77 -7.42 -5.59
C CYS A 155 -1.77 -6.51 -6.29
N CYS A 156 -1.59 -5.19 -6.21
CA CYS A 156 -2.45 -4.19 -6.82
C CYS A 156 -2.68 -4.42 -8.33
N PRO A 157 -1.63 -4.49 -9.18
CA PRO A 157 -1.82 -4.69 -10.61
C PRO A 157 -2.46 -6.05 -10.92
N SER A 158 -2.14 -7.11 -10.16
CA SER A 158 -2.73 -8.43 -10.40
C SER A 158 -4.23 -8.47 -10.13
N LEU A 159 -4.68 -7.82 -9.05
CA LEU A 159 -6.10 -7.66 -8.75
C LEU A 159 -6.79 -6.82 -9.82
N MET A 160 -6.20 -5.68 -10.19
CA MET A 160 -6.79 -4.77 -11.17
C MET A 160 -6.92 -5.40 -12.56
N ILE A 161 -5.89 -6.13 -13.03
CA ILE A 161 -5.99 -6.87 -14.29
C ILE A 161 -7.15 -7.87 -14.23
N GLY A 162 -7.33 -8.58 -13.11
CA GLY A 162 -8.46 -9.51 -12.94
C GLY A 162 -9.81 -8.81 -13.08
N PHE A 163 -9.99 -7.66 -12.42
CA PHE A 163 -11.23 -6.88 -12.54
C PHE A 163 -11.45 -6.34 -13.96
N LEU A 164 -10.41 -5.78 -14.59
CA LEU A 164 -10.48 -5.27 -15.95
C LEU A 164 -10.82 -6.37 -16.97
N GLU A 165 -10.25 -7.57 -16.82
CA GLU A 165 -10.54 -8.72 -17.67
C GLU A 165 -11.99 -9.22 -17.52
N ILE A 166 -12.54 -9.21 -16.29
CA ILE A 166 -13.95 -9.54 -16.05
C ILE A 166 -14.84 -8.51 -16.75
N THR A 167 -14.59 -7.21 -16.54
CA THR A 167 -15.35 -6.14 -17.18
C THR A 167 -15.28 -6.24 -18.71
N LEU A 168 -14.10 -6.53 -19.27
CA LEU A 168 -13.91 -6.69 -20.71
C LEU A 168 -14.69 -7.89 -21.30
N LYS A 169 -14.75 -9.01 -20.57
CA LYS A 169 -15.54 -10.18 -21.00
C LYS A 169 -17.02 -9.88 -21.00
N GLN A 170 -17.50 -9.12 -20.01
CA GLN A 170 -18.90 -8.74 -19.88
C GLN A 170 -19.30 -7.70 -20.93
N SER A 171 -18.45 -6.70 -21.20
CA SER A 171 -18.74 -5.67 -22.22
C SER A 171 -18.89 -6.24 -23.64
N LYS A 172 -18.30 -7.40 -23.93
CA LYS A 172 -18.49 -8.08 -25.23
C LYS A 172 -19.86 -8.75 -25.39
N MET A 173 -20.59 -8.96 -24.30
CA MET A 173 -21.93 -9.55 -24.34
C MET A 173 -23.02 -8.51 -24.61
N ASP A 174 -22.76 -7.25 -24.27
CA ASP A 174 -23.67 -6.13 -24.51
C ASP A 174 -23.29 -5.47 -25.85
N ARG A 175 -24.09 -5.65 -26.92
CA ARG A 175 -23.72 -5.29 -28.30
C ARG A 175 -23.99 -3.81 -28.67
N GLY A 176 -23.95 -2.90 -27.69
CA GLY A 176 -24.19 -1.46 -27.93
C GLY A 176 -22.91 -0.68 -28.29
N GLU A 177 -23.04 0.47 -28.96
CA GLU A 177 -21.92 1.36 -29.31
C GLU A 177 -21.08 1.78 -28.08
N GLY A 178 -21.71 1.95 -26.91
CA GLY A 178 -21.02 2.24 -25.65
C GLY A 178 -20.13 1.10 -25.15
N ALA A 179 -20.41 -0.14 -25.54
CA ALA A 179 -19.70 -1.33 -25.09
C ALA A 179 -18.36 -1.53 -25.82
N GLU A 180 -18.28 -1.17 -27.11
CA GLU A 180 -17.02 -1.16 -27.86
C GLU A 180 -16.03 -0.13 -27.32
N GLY A 181 -16.51 1.09 -27.01
CA GLY A 181 -15.69 2.13 -26.38
C GLY A 181 -15.15 1.71 -25.01
N MET A 182 -15.99 1.06 -24.20
CA MET A 182 -15.58 0.51 -22.90
C MET A 182 -14.56 -0.63 -23.07
N ALA A 183 -14.80 -1.56 -23.99
CA ALA A 183 -13.89 -2.67 -24.26
C ALA A 183 -12.49 -2.18 -24.69
N LYS A 184 -12.44 -1.21 -25.61
CA LYS A 184 -11.18 -0.58 -26.04
C LYS A 184 -10.46 0.08 -24.88
N LYS A 185 -11.17 0.84 -24.04
CA LYS A 185 -10.60 1.50 -22.85
C LYS A 185 -10.04 0.48 -21.85
N MET A 186 -10.76 -0.59 -21.54
CA MET A 186 -10.30 -1.63 -20.61
C MET A 186 -9.10 -2.41 -21.14
N ALA A 187 -9.05 -2.69 -22.46
CA ALA A 187 -7.91 -3.35 -23.09
C ALA A 187 -6.62 -2.52 -22.98
N ILE A 188 -6.72 -1.19 -23.20
CA ILE A 188 -5.59 -0.27 -23.02
C ILE A 188 -5.12 -0.27 -21.56
N LEU A 189 -6.04 -0.20 -20.59
CA LEU A 189 -5.70 -0.23 -19.17
C LEU A 189 -4.98 -1.53 -18.76
N VAL A 190 -5.42 -2.69 -19.27
CA VAL A 190 -4.73 -3.98 -19.04
C VAL A 190 -3.31 -3.96 -19.62
N ALA A 191 -3.13 -3.41 -20.83
CA ALA A 191 -1.83 -3.34 -21.47
C ALA A 191 -0.85 -2.44 -20.69
N VAL A 192 -1.31 -1.27 -20.24
CA VAL A 192 -0.49 -0.28 -19.54
C VAL A 192 -0.17 -0.71 -18.10
N MET A 193 -1.00 -1.55 -17.47
CA MET A 193 -0.76 -2.07 -16.11
C MET A 193 0.54 -2.89 -15.98
N LYS A 194 1.15 -3.33 -17.09
CA LYS A 194 2.48 -3.95 -17.06
C LYS A 194 3.58 -2.95 -16.67
N TYR A 195 3.46 -1.68 -17.10
CA TYR A 195 4.41 -0.63 -16.76
C TYR A 195 4.36 -0.25 -15.28
N GLN A 196 3.19 -0.36 -14.63
CA GLN A 196 3.03 -0.16 -13.19
C GLN A 196 4.02 -1.04 -12.38
N ARG A 197 4.31 -2.26 -12.84
CA ARG A 197 5.26 -3.16 -12.15
C ARG A 197 6.69 -2.65 -12.22
N ALA A 198 7.09 -2.12 -13.38
CA ALA A 198 8.40 -1.54 -13.57
C ALA A 198 8.54 -0.26 -12.75
N VAL A 199 7.55 0.64 -12.80
CA VAL A 199 7.52 1.85 -11.99
C VAL A 199 7.62 1.52 -10.50
N ALA A 200 6.83 0.55 -10.01
CA ALA A 200 6.91 0.11 -8.63
C ALA A 200 8.28 -0.46 -8.25
N PHE A 201 8.97 -1.16 -9.16
CA PHE A 201 10.32 -1.63 -8.93
C PHE A 201 11.31 -0.47 -8.76
N PHE A 202 11.27 0.52 -9.65
CA PHE A 202 12.12 1.70 -9.52
C PHE A 202 11.82 2.44 -8.21
N VAL A 203 10.55 2.67 -7.89
CA VAL A 203 10.15 3.46 -6.72
C VAL A 203 10.45 2.76 -5.41
N PHE A 204 10.18 1.46 -5.27
CA PHE A 204 10.32 0.76 -3.99
C PHE A 204 11.62 -0.02 -3.83
N ILE A 205 12.35 -0.33 -4.90
CA ILE A 205 13.63 -1.03 -4.81
C ILE A 205 14.78 -0.10 -5.14
N VAL A 206 14.77 0.50 -6.34
CA VAL A 206 15.92 1.31 -6.80
C VAL A 206 16.05 2.58 -5.96
N THR A 207 14.98 3.36 -5.78
CA THR A 207 15.04 4.63 -5.06
C THR A 207 15.51 4.48 -3.61
N PRO A 208 15.01 3.53 -2.80
CA PRO A 208 15.56 3.31 -1.46
C PRO A 208 17.01 2.83 -1.50
N LEU A 209 17.42 2.00 -2.45
CA LEU A 209 18.84 1.58 -2.55
C LEU A 209 19.77 2.73 -2.93
N LEU A 210 19.29 3.72 -3.69
CA LEU A 210 20.06 4.92 -4.00
C LEU A 210 20.43 5.74 -2.75
N THR A 211 19.67 5.61 -1.66
CA THR A 211 20.03 6.25 -0.39
C THR A 211 21.26 5.64 0.28
N LEU A 212 21.61 4.39 -0.06
CA LEU A 212 22.78 3.71 0.51
C LEU A 212 24.09 4.07 -0.19
N VAL A 213 24.03 4.72 -1.35
CA VAL A 213 25.21 5.04 -2.18
C VAL A 213 25.57 6.52 -2.16
N SER A 214 24.76 7.36 -1.51
CA SER A 214 24.98 8.80 -1.43
C SER A 214 24.90 9.28 0.01
N GLU A 215 25.92 10.00 0.46
CA GLU A 215 25.91 10.73 1.72
C GLU A 215 25.51 12.20 1.53
N ASP A 216 25.52 12.70 0.28
CA ASP A 216 25.11 14.07 -0.03
C ASP A 216 23.62 14.26 0.26
N PRO A 217 23.26 15.13 1.21
CA PRO A 217 21.88 15.18 1.65
C PRO A 217 21.00 15.94 0.64
N GLY A 218 21.57 16.72 -0.30
CA GLY A 218 20.85 17.30 -1.43
C GLY A 218 20.40 16.23 -2.45
N VAL A 219 21.27 15.27 -2.75
CA VAL A 219 20.92 14.08 -3.53
C VAL A 219 19.86 13.26 -2.82
N LEU A 220 20.02 13.00 -1.51
CA LEU A 220 19.05 12.23 -0.72
C LEU A 220 17.68 12.91 -0.67
N PHE A 221 17.64 14.25 -0.60
CA PHE A 221 16.40 15.02 -0.73
C PHE A 221 15.71 14.72 -2.06
N TRP A 222 16.41 14.79 -3.20
CA TRP A 222 15.82 14.47 -4.50
C TRP A 222 15.39 13.01 -4.63
N VAL A 223 16.17 12.07 -4.09
CA VAL A 223 15.81 10.65 -4.01
C VAL A 223 14.49 10.47 -3.26
N SER A 224 14.31 11.15 -2.13
CA SER A 224 13.04 11.13 -1.39
C SER A 224 11.88 11.70 -2.21
N LYS A 225 12.08 12.80 -2.96
CA LYS A 225 11.05 13.38 -3.82
C LYS A 225 10.65 12.42 -4.95
N LEU A 226 11.60 11.71 -5.55
CA LEU A 226 11.31 10.69 -6.55
C LEU A 226 10.47 9.54 -5.97
N TYR A 227 10.74 9.13 -4.73
CA TYR A 227 9.95 8.11 -4.03
C TYR A 227 8.49 8.55 -3.85
N TYR A 228 8.26 9.76 -3.33
CA TYR A 228 6.89 10.28 -3.12
C TYR A 228 6.16 10.59 -4.42
N LEU A 229 6.86 11.09 -5.44
CA LEU A 229 6.29 11.33 -6.76
C LEU A 229 5.82 10.02 -7.39
N GLY A 230 6.69 9.01 -7.37
CA GLY A 230 6.35 7.68 -7.85
C GLY A 230 5.14 7.10 -7.12
N THR A 231 5.12 7.19 -5.79
CA THR A 231 4.01 6.70 -4.96
C THR A 231 2.70 7.43 -5.25
N ALA A 232 2.75 8.76 -5.43
CA ALA A 232 1.59 9.56 -5.81
C ALA A 232 1.04 9.16 -7.19
N VAL A 233 1.92 9.08 -8.20
CA VAL A 233 1.55 8.70 -9.57
C VAL A 233 0.93 7.31 -9.61
N MET A 234 1.54 6.34 -8.91
CA MET A 234 0.99 4.99 -8.80
C MET A 234 -0.36 4.96 -8.08
N GLY A 235 -0.51 5.72 -7.00
CA GLY A 235 -1.79 5.85 -6.29
C GLY A 235 -2.88 6.41 -7.20
N VAL A 236 -2.59 7.48 -7.93
CA VAL A 236 -3.54 8.09 -8.87
C VAL A 236 -3.89 7.12 -10.00
N TYR A 237 -2.88 6.51 -10.61
CA TYR A 237 -3.06 5.61 -11.75
C TYR A 237 -3.84 4.34 -11.37
N VAL A 238 -3.44 3.65 -10.31
CA VAL A 238 -4.08 2.41 -9.88
C VAL A 238 -5.50 2.68 -9.39
N ALA A 239 -5.71 3.68 -8.51
CA ALA A 239 -7.03 3.92 -7.93
C ALA A 239 -8.00 4.58 -8.93
N PHE A 240 -7.62 5.70 -9.54
CA PHE A 240 -8.56 6.52 -10.31
C PHE A 240 -8.63 6.16 -11.78
N TRP A 241 -7.52 5.74 -12.39
CA TRP A 241 -7.53 5.42 -13.82
C TRP A 241 -7.89 3.97 -14.10
N CYS A 242 -7.65 3.07 -13.14
CA CYS A 242 -7.88 1.64 -13.32
C CYS A 242 -9.02 1.10 -12.45
N ALA A 243 -8.89 1.19 -11.12
CA ALA A 243 -9.80 0.52 -10.19
C ALA A 243 -11.21 1.11 -10.22
N ILE A 244 -11.35 2.43 -10.06
CA ILE A 244 -12.66 3.10 -10.02
C ILE A 244 -13.48 2.85 -11.30
N PRO A 245 -12.94 3.03 -12.52
CA PRO A 245 -13.68 2.73 -13.73
C PRO A 245 -14.06 1.25 -13.85
N ALA A 246 -13.16 0.34 -13.51
CA ALA A 246 -13.43 -1.10 -13.57
C ALA A 246 -14.54 -1.52 -12.59
N ILE A 247 -14.47 -1.05 -11.35
CA ILE A 247 -15.44 -1.37 -10.29
C ILE A 247 -16.79 -0.73 -10.59
N SER A 248 -16.81 0.53 -11.03
CA SER A 248 -18.05 1.21 -11.43
C SER A 248 -18.77 0.45 -12.56
N ALA A 249 -18.03 -0.02 -13.55
CA ALA A 249 -18.60 -0.84 -14.62
C ALA A 249 -19.18 -2.17 -14.09
N MET A 250 -18.48 -2.85 -13.17
CA MET A 250 -19.01 -4.07 -12.54
C MET A 250 -20.26 -3.81 -11.70
N ILE A 251 -20.30 -2.71 -10.94
CA ILE A 251 -21.47 -2.33 -10.13
C ILE A 251 -22.68 -2.11 -11.02
N ASN A 252 -22.53 -1.38 -12.13
CA ASN A 252 -23.63 -1.13 -13.06
C ASN A 252 -24.12 -2.45 -13.68
N LEU A 253 -23.21 -3.28 -14.19
CA LEU A 253 -23.56 -4.57 -14.81
C LEU A 253 -24.30 -5.51 -13.85
N ILE A 254 -23.79 -5.68 -12.62
CA ILE A 254 -24.41 -6.54 -11.62
C ILE A 254 -25.73 -5.93 -11.15
N GLY A 255 -25.79 -4.60 -11.00
CA GLY A 255 -26.98 -3.87 -10.61
C GLY A 255 -28.11 -4.04 -11.62
N ASP A 256 -27.84 -3.90 -12.91
CA ASP A 256 -28.83 -4.05 -13.97
C ASP A 256 -29.29 -5.51 -14.10
N SER A 257 -28.36 -6.45 -14.00
CA SER A 257 -28.69 -7.89 -13.97
C SER A 257 -29.58 -8.25 -12.77
N ASN A 258 -29.30 -7.70 -11.59
CA ASN A 258 -30.10 -7.94 -10.38
C ASN A 258 -31.46 -7.23 -10.40
N LYS A 259 -31.61 -6.12 -11.12
CA LYS A 259 -32.93 -5.50 -11.35
C LYS A 259 -33.78 -6.35 -12.30
N ALA A 260 -33.16 -6.92 -13.34
CA ALA A 260 -33.85 -7.78 -14.29
C ALA A 260 -34.24 -9.13 -13.67
N ALA A 261 -33.38 -9.72 -12.84
CA ALA A 261 -33.61 -10.98 -12.15
C ALA A 261 -33.05 -10.92 -10.71
N PRO A 262 -33.87 -10.51 -9.72
CA PRO A 262 -33.43 -10.36 -8.33
C PRO A 262 -32.79 -11.64 -7.77
N ASN A 263 -31.58 -11.50 -7.26
CA ASN A 263 -30.81 -12.59 -6.68
C ASN A 263 -30.03 -12.10 -5.45
N GLU A 264 -30.32 -12.68 -4.29
CA GLU A 264 -29.69 -12.30 -3.02
C GLU A 264 -28.15 -12.33 -3.08
N LYS A 265 -27.57 -13.27 -3.84
CA LYS A 265 -26.11 -13.36 -4.03
C LYS A 265 -25.56 -12.19 -4.85
N MET A 266 -26.31 -11.71 -5.83
CA MET A 266 -25.92 -10.57 -6.65
C MET A 266 -26.06 -9.27 -5.86
N ALA A 267 -27.13 -9.12 -5.07
CA ALA A 267 -27.31 -8.00 -4.15
C ALA A 267 -26.17 -7.91 -3.12
N GLU A 268 -25.78 -9.04 -2.51
CA GLU A 268 -24.64 -9.06 -1.58
C GLU A 268 -23.31 -8.69 -2.26
N LEU A 269 -23.06 -9.19 -3.47
CA LEU A 269 -21.87 -8.85 -4.24
C LEU A 269 -21.83 -7.36 -4.58
N LEU A 270 -22.98 -6.77 -4.95
CA LEU A 270 -23.13 -5.35 -5.22
C LEU A 270 -22.75 -4.50 -4.00
N THR A 271 -23.22 -4.90 -2.81
CA THR A 271 -22.87 -4.24 -1.54
C THR A 271 -21.35 -4.31 -1.30
N ARG A 272 -20.73 -5.49 -1.46
CA ARG A 272 -19.28 -5.65 -1.26
C ARG A 272 -18.47 -4.81 -2.26
N LEU A 273 -18.85 -4.80 -3.52
CA LEU A 273 -18.20 -3.99 -4.56
C LEU A 273 -18.35 -2.49 -4.29
N THR A 274 -19.51 -2.05 -3.81
CA THR A 274 -19.76 -0.64 -3.45
C THR A 274 -18.87 -0.20 -2.30
N ILE A 275 -18.72 -1.04 -1.27
CA ILE A 275 -17.77 -0.80 -0.17
C ILE A 275 -16.35 -0.72 -0.73
N PHE A 276 -15.91 -1.71 -1.51
CA PHE A 276 -14.57 -1.72 -2.10
C PHE A 276 -14.31 -0.48 -2.98
N HIS A 277 -15.29 -0.07 -3.79
CA HIS A 277 -15.21 1.14 -4.61
C HIS A 277 -14.95 2.40 -3.78
N ARG A 278 -15.73 2.58 -2.69
CA ARG A 278 -15.58 3.70 -1.78
C ARG A 278 -14.21 3.70 -1.12
N GLU A 279 -13.78 2.55 -0.61
CA GLU A 279 -12.49 2.43 0.09
C GLU A 279 -11.32 2.67 -0.86
N VAL A 280 -11.33 2.12 -2.07
CA VAL A 280 -10.28 2.39 -3.06
C VAL A 280 -10.18 3.87 -3.40
N ARG A 281 -11.32 4.55 -3.59
CA ARG A 281 -11.35 5.99 -3.87
C ARG A 281 -10.80 6.80 -2.70
N ASN A 282 -11.28 6.54 -1.49
CA ASN A 282 -10.87 7.30 -0.30
C ASN A 282 -9.39 7.09 -0.01
N ASN A 283 -8.91 5.84 -0.02
CA ASN A 283 -7.50 5.54 0.22
C ASN A 283 -6.60 6.07 -0.90
N GLY A 284 -7.02 5.94 -2.17
CA GLY A 284 -6.29 6.49 -3.31
C GLY A 284 -6.14 8.01 -3.22
N PHE A 285 -7.23 8.71 -2.87
CA PHE A 285 -7.23 10.16 -2.65
C PHE A 285 -6.32 10.55 -1.50
N THR A 286 -6.50 9.94 -0.33
CA THR A 286 -5.72 10.22 0.88
C THR A 286 -4.24 9.97 0.67
N ASN A 287 -3.87 8.85 0.03
CA ASN A 287 -2.48 8.55 -0.27
C ASN A 287 -1.88 9.58 -1.24
N ALA A 288 -2.55 9.87 -2.36
CA ALA A 288 -2.08 10.82 -3.35
C ALA A 288 -1.94 12.23 -2.75
N LEU A 289 -2.95 12.70 -2.01
CA LEU A 289 -2.92 14.00 -1.34
C LEU A 289 -1.78 14.07 -0.32
N SER A 290 -1.61 13.03 0.51
CA SER A 290 -0.50 12.99 1.46
C SER A 290 0.85 13.10 0.73
N CYS A 291 1.09 12.29 -0.31
CA CYS A 291 2.33 12.35 -1.08
C CYS A 291 2.54 13.73 -1.72
N CYS A 292 1.49 14.38 -2.24
CA CYS A 292 1.57 15.72 -2.79
C CYS A 292 1.99 16.78 -1.76
N VAL A 293 1.52 16.68 -0.51
CA VAL A 293 1.98 17.56 0.58
C VAL A 293 3.49 17.38 0.79
N PHE A 294 3.97 16.14 0.89
CA PHE A 294 5.39 15.85 1.09
C PHE A 294 6.27 16.20 -0.13
N LEU A 295 5.68 16.33 -1.32
CA LEU A 295 6.36 16.84 -2.51
C LEU A 295 6.46 18.37 -2.50
N ALA A 296 5.33 19.05 -2.32
CA ALA A 296 5.18 20.49 -2.53
C ALA A 296 5.80 21.35 -1.42
N PHE A 297 5.95 20.83 -0.20
CA PHE A 297 6.50 21.58 0.93
C PHE A 297 7.92 21.11 1.24
N PRO A 298 8.98 21.84 0.83
CA PRO A 298 10.37 21.45 1.07
C PRO A 298 10.63 21.17 2.55
N LEU A 299 10.08 21.99 3.44
CA LEU A 299 10.20 21.90 4.91
C LEU A 299 9.62 20.62 5.53
N THR A 300 8.85 19.82 4.78
CA THR A 300 8.29 18.56 5.27
C THR A 300 9.24 17.36 5.09
N PHE A 301 10.45 17.58 4.58
CA PHE A 301 11.43 16.49 4.38
C PHE A 301 11.77 15.75 5.69
N ASN A 302 11.87 16.48 6.80
CA ASN A 302 12.08 15.89 8.13
C ASN A 302 10.83 15.16 8.68
N LEU A 303 9.66 15.32 8.05
CA LEU A 303 8.41 14.69 8.47
C LEU A 303 8.11 13.41 7.68
N GLN A 304 8.99 13.00 6.76
CA GLN A 304 8.81 11.84 5.88
C GLN A 304 8.57 10.54 6.65
N THR A 305 9.22 10.38 7.81
CA THR A 305 9.00 9.26 8.73
C THR A 305 7.52 9.12 9.12
N TYR A 306 6.82 10.23 9.38
CA TYR A 306 5.39 10.19 9.71
C TYR A 306 4.54 9.82 8.49
N GLN A 307 4.90 10.32 7.31
CA GLN A 307 4.20 9.93 6.08
C GLN A 307 4.28 8.43 5.88
N ILE A 308 5.48 7.86 6.01
CA ILE A 308 5.71 6.43 5.79
C ILE A 308 4.82 5.61 6.71
N CYS A 309 4.81 5.97 8.00
CA CYS A 309 3.93 5.34 8.97
C CYS A 309 2.46 5.45 8.55
N PHE A 310 2.00 6.66 8.19
CA PHE A 310 0.64 6.90 7.75
C PHE A 310 0.27 6.10 6.49
N GLY A 311 1.08 6.16 5.44
CA GLY A 311 0.84 5.48 4.17
C GLY A 311 0.71 3.97 4.34
N TRP A 312 1.55 3.36 5.19
CA TRP A 312 1.49 1.92 5.44
C TRP A 312 0.28 1.48 6.27
N THR A 313 -0.37 2.37 7.05
CA THR A 313 -1.62 2.00 7.72
C THR A 313 -2.79 1.76 6.75
N LEU A 314 -2.73 2.28 5.53
CA LEU A 314 -3.80 2.13 4.54
C LEU A 314 -3.75 0.78 3.80
N ALA A 315 -2.55 0.22 3.61
CA ALA A 315 -2.35 -1.06 2.94
C ALA A 315 -3.18 -2.22 3.53
N PRO A 316 -3.17 -2.48 4.86
CA PRO A 316 -3.94 -3.58 5.44
C PRO A 316 -5.45 -3.42 5.31
N ILE A 317 -5.95 -2.19 5.26
CA ILE A 317 -7.37 -1.92 5.02
C ILE A 317 -7.75 -2.33 3.60
N ILE A 318 -6.99 -1.88 2.59
CA ILE A 318 -7.26 -2.18 1.18
C ILE A 318 -7.18 -3.70 0.93
N ILE A 319 -6.15 -4.35 1.43
CA ILE A 319 -5.96 -5.80 1.27
C ILE A 319 -7.08 -6.57 1.99
N GLY A 320 -7.42 -6.17 3.22
CA GLY A 320 -8.50 -6.78 3.99
C GLY A 320 -9.85 -6.71 3.26
N VAL A 321 -10.20 -5.55 2.70
CA VAL A 321 -11.43 -5.39 1.91
C VAL A 321 -11.38 -6.21 0.61
N ALA A 322 -10.24 -6.27 -0.07
CA ALA A 322 -10.07 -7.11 -1.26
C ALA A 322 -10.25 -8.61 -0.94
N MET A 323 -9.66 -9.10 0.16
CA MET A 323 -9.83 -10.46 0.64
C MET A 323 -11.27 -10.76 1.02
N HIS A 324 -11.92 -9.85 1.75
CA HIS A 324 -13.34 -9.99 2.09
C HIS A 324 -14.25 -10.06 0.86
N THR A 325 -13.91 -9.30 -0.19
CA THR A 325 -14.69 -9.24 -1.43
C THR A 325 -14.52 -10.52 -2.26
N LEU A 326 -13.30 -11.05 -2.35
CA LEU A 326 -12.95 -12.16 -3.25
C LEU A 326 -12.92 -13.54 -2.58
N ARG A 327 -13.07 -13.64 -1.25
CA ARG A 327 -13.13 -14.93 -0.55
C ARG A 327 -14.28 -15.79 -1.08
N PRO A 328 -14.07 -17.10 -1.29
CA PRO A 328 -15.16 -18.00 -1.65
C PRO A 328 -16.16 -18.10 -0.49
N LYS A 329 -17.46 -18.23 -0.80
CA LYS A 329 -18.42 -18.57 0.25
C LYS A 329 -18.11 -19.97 0.77
N LYS A 330 -18.26 -20.18 2.09
CA LYS A 330 -18.38 -21.54 2.64
C LYS A 330 -19.52 -22.22 1.88
N ALA A 331 -19.22 -23.30 1.17
CA ALA A 331 -20.27 -24.16 0.65
C ALA A 331 -21.04 -24.65 1.88
N ASN A 332 -22.29 -24.20 2.05
CA ASN A 332 -23.17 -24.75 3.08
C ASN A 332 -23.11 -26.28 2.95
N GLY A 333 -22.73 -26.94 4.05
CA GLY A 333 -22.37 -28.35 4.10
C GLY A 333 -23.47 -29.29 3.61
N LYS A 334 -23.57 -29.43 2.29
CA LYS A 334 -24.10 -30.61 1.61
C LYS A 334 -23.03 -31.17 0.69
N VAL A 335 -21.82 -31.37 1.24
CA VAL A 335 -20.96 -32.40 0.70
C VAL A 335 -21.59 -33.71 1.16
N LYS A 336 -22.47 -34.28 0.32
CA LYS A 336 -22.84 -35.69 0.44
C LYS A 336 -21.51 -36.45 0.41
N PRO A 337 -21.15 -37.23 1.44
CA PRO A 337 -19.94 -38.03 1.38
C PRO A 337 -20.01 -38.88 0.11
N ALA A 338 -18.95 -38.79 -0.69
CA ALA A 338 -18.74 -39.67 -1.84
C ALA A 338 -18.66 -41.10 -1.28
N GLY A 339 -19.79 -41.82 -1.36
CA GLY A 339 -19.93 -43.14 -0.74
C GLY A 339 -21.38 -43.60 -0.51
N ALA A 340 -22.37 -42.71 -0.52
CA ALA A 340 -23.77 -43.14 -0.50
C ALA A 340 -24.27 -43.47 -1.91
N THR A 341 -23.90 -44.65 -2.41
CA THR A 341 -24.58 -45.30 -3.53
C THR A 341 -26.02 -45.57 -3.09
N THR A 342 -26.94 -44.69 -3.44
CA THR A 342 -28.37 -44.99 -3.34
C THR A 342 -28.70 -45.91 -4.50
N THR A 343 -28.61 -47.22 -4.27
CA THR A 343 -29.19 -48.22 -5.16
C THR A 343 -30.70 -48.06 -5.10
N THR A 344 -31.26 -47.29 -6.03
CA THR A 344 -32.69 -47.29 -6.27
C THR A 344 -33.03 -48.57 -7.01
N THR A 345 -33.38 -49.61 -6.28
CA THR A 345 -33.99 -50.82 -6.86
C THR A 345 -35.40 -50.42 -7.31
N THR A 346 -35.56 -50.22 -8.62
CA THR A 346 -36.88 -50.13 -9.25
C THR A 346 -37.50 -51.52 -9.25
N THR A 347 -38.30 -51.84 -8.25
CA THR A 347 -39.18 -53.02 -8.30
C THR A 347 -40.39 -52.66 -9.14
N THR A 348 -40.39 -53.09 -10.39
CA THR A 348 -41.59 -53.13 -11.24
C THR A 348 -42.57 -54.12 -10.62
N VAL A 349 -43.63 -53.63 -10.00
CA VAL A 349 -44.79 -54.44 -9.65
C VAL A 349 -45.75 -54.36 -10.83
N THR A 350 -45.77 -55.41 -11.64
CA THR A 350 -46.87 -55.72 -12.56
C THR A 350 -48.04 -56.20 -11.71
N ASN A 351 -49.12 -55.42 -11.70
CA ASN A 351 -50.43 -55.92 -11.28
C ASN A 351 -51.19 -56.29 -12.56
N ASP A 352 -51.16 -57.58 -12.88
CA ASP A 352 -52.22 -58.24 -13.64
C ASP A 352 -53.18 -58.85 -12.60
N ASP A 353 -54.38 -58.28 -12.51
CA ASP A 353 -55.68 -58.94 -12.31
C ASP A 353 -56.80 -57.89 -12.23
#